data_AF-A0A353YB61-F1
#
_entry.id   AF-A0A353YB61-F1
#
_cell.length_a   1.000
_cell.length_b   1.000
_cell.length_c   1.000
_cell.angle_alpha   90.00
_cell.angle_beta   90.00
_cell.angle_gamma   90.00
#
_symmetry.space_group_name_H-M   'P 1'
#
loop_
_entity.id
_entity.type
_entity.pdbx_description
1 polymer ?
#
loop_
_entity_poly.entity_id
_entity_poly.type
_entity_poly.pdbx_seq_one_letter_code
_entity_poly.pdbx_strand_id
1 'polypeptide(L)'
;PAPAPAPAIAASQVPEIVPHPWVTLPPTRSPESYFTNLKDEEVRESPVLLRFGLSLRGLVPAGKTAGRAGHHHLLVNQPLPLDFTKPLPFTEQYIHFGKGQMETVLNLPPGKYELRMLLADEGHIPFFVYSKPLTLTISKQNKDVNPASLAGPARVEILSPPPGETLRPPFRVQFHASGYNISHVGAKVPDTGHFRLVLERAGRKPEVLNFLAGQTEVWLNPPADDYALRLELVNGVTGAVMAQAEPQALKVVAR
;
A
#
# COMPACT_ATOMS: atom_id res chain seq x y z
N PRO A 1 -19.06 -32.82 -6.01
CA PRO A 1 -18.46 -32.03 -7.10
C PRO A 1 -17.90 -30.72 -6.52
N ALA A 2 -16.59 -30.50 -6.60
CA ALA A 2 -16.00 -29.21 -6.22
C ALA A 2 -16.58 -28.11 -7.13
N PRO A 3 -16.88 -26.91 -6.61
CA PRO A 3 -17.33 -25.81 -7.45
C PRO A 3 -16.27 -25.52 -8.51
N ALA A 4 -16.71 -25.34 -9.76
CA ALA A 4 -15.82 -24.98 -10.86
C ALA A 4 -15.07 -23.68 -10.52
N PRO A 5 -13.78 -23.55 -10.86
CA PRO A 5 -13.03 -22.33 -10.63
C PRO A 5 -13.71 -21.18 -11.38
N ALA A 6 -13.92 -20.06 -10.70
CA ALA A 6 -14.44 -18.85 -11.33
C ALA A 6 -13.53 -18.45 -12.51
N PRO A 7 -14.10 -17.94 -13.62
CA PRO A 7 -13.32 -17.55 -14.79
C PRO A 7 -12.25 -16.53 -14.40
N ALA A 8 -11.02 -16.73 -14.88
CA ALA A 8 -9.90 -15.85 -14.60
C ALA A 8 -10.12 -14.48 -15.25
N ILE A 9 -10.10 -13.41 -14.45
CA ILE A 9 -10.24 -12.03 -14.93
C ILE A 9 -8.89 -11.60 -15.54
N ALA A 10 -8.89 -11.10 -16.79
CA ALA A 10 -7.68 -10.57 -17.42
C ALA A 10 -7.24 -9.27 -16.73
N ALA A 11 -5.93 -8.97 -16.71
CA ALA A 11 -5.43 -7.76 -16.04
C ALA A 11 -6.06 -6.47 -16.57
N SER A 12 -6.33 -6.38 -17.87
CA SER A 12 -7.01 -5.24 -18.52
C SER A 12 -8.47 -5.06 -18.11
N GLN A 13 -9.09 -6.06 -17.47
CA GLN A 13 -10.48 -6.04 -17.04
C GLN A 13 -10.64 -5.67 -15.57
N VAL A 14 -9.54 -5.58 -14.81
CA VAL A 14 -9.56 -5.19 -13.41
C VAL A 14 -9.53 -3.66 -13.31
N PRO A 15 -10.54 -3.02 -12.72
CA PRO A 15 -10.59 -1.57 -12.66
C PRO A 15 -9.61 -1.04 -11.59
N GLU A 16 -8.86 0.02 -11.94
CA GLU A 16 -7.95 0.72 -11.02
C GLU A 16 -8.71 1.41 -9.87
N ILE A 17 -9.96 1.82 -10.12
CA ILE A 17 -10.90 2.33 -9.13
C ILE A 17 -11.94 1.27 -8.85
N VAL A 18 -12.09 0.88 -7.58
CA VAL A 18 -13.08 -0.13 -7.20
C VAL A 18 -14.49 0.37 -7.54
N PRO A 19 -15.27 -0.38 -8.34
CA PRO A 19 -16.61 0.03 -8.75
C PRO A 19 -17.58 -0.14 -7.59
N HIS A 20 -17.79 0.93 -6.84
CA HIS A 20 -18.71 0.95 -5.70
C HIS A 20 -19.28 2.36 -5.50
N PRO A 21 -20.58 2.54 -5.17
CA PRO A 21 -21.20 3.86 -5.04
C PRO A 21 -20.56 4.77 -4.00
N TRP A 22 -19.88 4.18 -3.00
CA TRP A 22 -19.20 4.93 -1.95
C TRP A 22 -17.75 5.24 -2.27
N VAL A 23 -17.17 4.68 -3.33
CA VAL A 23 -15.78 4.97 -3.69
C VAL A 23 -15.73 6.29 -4.44
N THR A 24 -14.85 7.18 -4.00
CA THR A 24 -14.57 8.45 -4.66
C THR A 24 -13.08 8.55 -4.99
N LEU A 25 -12.74 9.51 -5.85
CA LEU A 25 -11.34 9.88 -6.09
C LEU A 25 -10.78 10.66 -4.89
N PRO A 26 -9.46 10.56 -4.64
CA PRO A 26 -8.77 11.43 -3.69
C PRO A 26 -8.96 12.91 -4.11
N PRO A 27 -8.99 13.85 -3.16
CA PRO A 27 -9.13 15.28 -3.45
C PRO A 27 -8.08 15.81 -4.44
N THR A 28 -6.85 15.31 -4.38
CA THR A 28 -5.75 15.71 -5.26
C THR A 28 -5.88 15.20 -6.70
N ARG A 29 -6.69 14.16 -6.92
CA ARG A 29 -6.91 13.49 -8.22
C ARG A 29 -5.62 13.13 -8.97
N SER A 30 -4.53 12.92 -8.24
CA SER A 30 -3.21 12.61 -8.80
C SER A 30 -2.63 11.37 -8.13
N PRO A 31 -2.01 10.45 -8.90
CA PRO A 31 -1.39 9.27 -8.35
C PRO A 31 -0.12 9.66 -7.58
N GLU A 32 0.13 8.96 -6.48
CA GLU A 32 1.26 9.24 -5.60
C GLU A 32 1.79 7.93 -4.99
N SER A 33 3.10 7.86 -4.80
CA SER A 33 3.75 6.88 -3.94
C SER A 33 4.23 7.63 -2.71
N TYR A 34 4.00 7.14 -1.50
CA TYR A 34 4.21 7.94 -0.28
C TYR A 34 4.63 7.08 0.91
N PHE A 35 5.26 7.70 1.91
CA PHE A 35 5.50 7.08 3.22
C PHE A 35 4.26 7.18 4.09
N THR A 36 3.92 6.12 4.83
CA THR A 36 2.78 6.11 5.77
C THR A 36 3.19 6.43 7.20
N ASN A 37 4.47 6.30 7.56
CA ASN A 37 4.96 6.41 8.93
C ASN A 37 6.13 7.38 9.13
N LEU A 38 6.41 8.22 8.13
CA LEU A 38 7.42 9.27 8.21
C LEU A 38 6.81 10.65 8.02
N LYS A 39 7.41 11.64 8.70
CA LYS A 39 7.16 13.08 8.46
C LYS A 39 8.42 13.74 7.94
N ASP A 40 8.25 14.85 7.23
CA ASP A 40 9.38 15.66 6.78
C ASP A 40 10.13 16.27 7.97
N GLU A 41 11.46 16.34 7.83
CA GLU A 41 12.42 16.79 8.84
C GLU A 41 12.43 15.97 10.15
N GLU A 42 11.89 14.75 10.12
CA GLU A 42 11.84 13.89 11.30
C GLU A 42 13.25 13.38 11.70
N VAL A 43 13.47 13.24 13.02
CA VAL A 43 14.68 12.66 13.60
C VAL A 43 14.38 11.27 14.16
N ARG A 44 15.18 10.27 13.78
CA ARG A 44 15.06 8.87 14.23
C ARG A 44 16.41 8.30 14.66
N GLU A 45 16.38 7.15 15.32
CA GLU A 45 17.51 6.23 15.39
C GLU A 45 17.35 5.15 14.31
N SER A 46 18.45 4.57 13.85
CA SER A 46 18.45 3.40 12.97
C SER A 46 18.82 2.13 13.76
N PRO A 47 18.42 0.91 13.32
CA PRO A 47 17.58 0.63 12.16
C PRO A 47 16.17 1.23 12.30
N VAL A 48 15.60 1.67 11.17
CA VAL A 48 14.28 2.32 11.11
C VAL A 48 13.37 1.58 10.14
N LEU A 49 12.15 1.26 10.58
CA LEU A 49 11.11 0.69 9.72
C LEU A 49 10.46 1.82 8.90
N LEU A 50 10.52 1.70 7.58
CA LEU A 50 9.79 2.54 6.65
C LEU A 50 8.58 1.76 6.12
N ARG A 51 7.43 2.41 6.10
CA ARG A 51 6.19 1.89 5.52
C ARG A 51 5.71 2.85 4.44
N PHE A 52 5.10 2.30 3.41
CA PHE A 52 4.72 3.07 2.24
C PHE A 52 3.47 2.50 1.55
N GLY A 53 2.85 3.35 0.73
CA GLY A 53 1.64 3.02 -0.01
C GLY A 53 1.52 3.82 -1.30
N LEU A 54 0.43 3.57 -2.03
CA LEU A 54 0.08 4.17 -3.30
C LEU A 54 -1.31 4.81 -3.26
N SER A 55 -1.46 5.90 -4.01
CA SER A 55 -2.74 6.50 -4.36
C SER A 55 -2.98 6.34 -5.86
N LEU A 56 -4.21 5.99 -6.25
CA LEU A 56 -4.65 5.82 -7.64
C LEU A 56 -3.81 4.85 -8.49
N ARG A 57 -3.05 3.97 -7.83
CA ARG A 57 -2.23 2.93 -8.42
C ARG A 57 -2.29 1.68 -7.56
N GLY A 58 -1.83 0.58 -8.12
CA GLY A 58 -1.70 -0.68 -7.40
C GLY A 58 -0.33 -1.31 -7.59
N LEU A 59 -0.08 -2.34 -6.77
CA LEU A 59 1.17 -3.08 -6.77
C LEU A 59 1.12 -4.29 -7.69
N VAL A 60 2.22 -4.55 -8.38
CA VAL A 60 2.51 -5.80 -9.07
C VAL A 60 4.03 -6.06 -8.95
N PRO A 61 4.46 -7.29 -8.64
CA PRO A 61 5.88 -7.62 -8.53
C PRO A 61 6.70 -7.31 -9.79
N ALA A 62 7.99 -7.06 -9.63
CA ALA A 62 8.93 -6.83 -10.74
C ALA A 62 8.93 -8.01 -11.72
N GLY A 63 9.16 -7.73 -13.01
CA GLY A 63 9.07 -8.74 -14.08
C GLY A 63 7.65 -9.22 -14.39
N LYS A 64 6.61 -8.62 -13.79
CA LYS A 64 5.20 -8.88 -14.09
C LYS A 64 4.50 -7.59 -14.46
N THR A 65 3.61 -7.66 -15.44
CA THR A 65 2.84 -6.51 -15.91
C THR A 65 1.35 -6.69 -15.60
N ALA A 66 0.69 -5.62 -15.17
CA ALA A 66 -0.75 -5.60 -14.97
C ALA A 66 -1.29 -4.16 -15.03
N GLY A 67 -1.73 -3.72 -16.21
CA GLY A 67 -2.24 -2.37 -16.40
C GLY A 67 -1.18 -1.32 -16.06
N ARG A 68 -1.52 -0.39 -15.15
CA ARG A 68 -0.59 0.65 -14.64
C ARG A 68 -0.06 0.33 -13.24
N ALA A 69 -0.23 -0.90 -12.77
CA ALA A 69 0.39 -1.34 -11.53
C ALA A 69 1.92 -1.40 -11.71
N GLY A 70 2.64 -1.21 -10.62
CA GLY A 70 4.10 -1.29 -10.61
C GLY A 70 4.62 -1.77 -9.26
N HIS A 71 5.90 -1.57 -9.00
CA HIS A 71 6.49 -1.87 -7.70
C HIS A 71 7.27 -0.68 -7.15
N HIS A 72 7.36 -0.64 -5.82
CA HIS A 72 7.98 0.48 -5.12
C HIS A 72 9.49 0.50 -5.32
N HIS A 73 10.02 1.72 -5.29
CA HIS A 73 11.43 2.05 -5.21
C HIS A 73 11.62 3.13 -4.16
N LEU A 74 12.77 3.10 -3.49
CA LEU A 74 13.23 4.18 -2.63
C LEU A 74 14.51 4.78 -3.20
N LEU A 75 14.48 6.08 -3.45
CA LEU A 75 15.64 6.89 -3.80
C LEU A 75 16.22 7.48 -2.52
N VAL A 76 17.50 7.24 -2.27
CA VAL A 76 18.24 7.76 -1.11
C VAL A 76 19.29 8.74 -1.61
N ASN A 77 19.16 10.01 -1.22
CA ASN A 77 20.02 11.11 -1.64
C ASN A 77 20.13 11.26 -3.16
N GLN A 78 19.03 11.02 -3.87
CA GLN A 78 18.96 11.12 -5.33
C GLN A 78 17.76 11.96 -5.76
N PRO A 79 17.92 12.86 -6.76
CA PRO A 79 16.79 13.50 -7.40
C PRO A 79 15.99 12.46 -8.19
N LEU A 80 14.81 12.88 -8.68
CA LEU A 80 14.09 12.05 -9.64
C LEU A 80 14.92 11.85 -10.92
N PRO A 81 14.78 10.69 -11.60
CA PRO A 81 15.45 10.46 -12.87
C PRO A 81 15.06 11.52 -13.89
N LEU A 82 16.02 12.01 -14.67
CA LEU A 82 15.75 12.98 -15.74
C LEU A 82 15.04 12.34 -16.94
N ASP A 83 15.16 11.02 -17.08
CA ASP A 83 14.63 10.24 -18.19
C ASP A 83 13.74 9.11 -17.65
N PHE A 84 12.42 9.31 -17.72
CA PHE A 84 11.40 8.34 -17.29
C PHE A 84 11.17 7.23 -18.32
N THR A 85 12.01 7.12 -19.36
CA THR A 85 11.94 6.03 -20.37
C THR A 85 13.02 4.98 -20.17
N LYS A 86 13.94 5.20 -19.22
CA LYS A 86 15.05 4.30 -18.92
C LYS A 86 14.86 3.59 -17.58
N PRO A 87 15.41 2.37 -17.44
CA PRO A 87 15.34 1.66 -16.18
C PRO A 87 16.11 2.40 -15.10
N LEU A 88 15.60 2.31 -13.86
CA LEU A 88 16.32 2.79 -12.69
C LEU A 88 17.67 2.06 -12.55
N PRO A 89 18.76 2.78 -12.19
CA PRO A 89 20.05 2.15 -11.94
C PRO A 89 19.99 1.17 -10.77
N PHE A 90 20.69 0.06 -10.87
CA PHE A 90 20.89 -0.85 -9.74
C PHE A 90 22.11 -0.40 -8.91
N THR A 91 21.88 0.51 -7.97
CA THR A 91 22.90 0.97 -7.01
C THR A 91 22.34 0.98 -5.60
N GLU A 92 23.18 1.16 -4.59
CA GLU A 92 22.75 1.25 -3.18
C GLU A 92 21.80 2.44 -2.90
N GLN A 93 21.77 3.43 -3.80
CA GLN A 93 20.94 4.63 -3.68
C GLN A 93 19.54 4.45 -4.27
N TYR A 94 19.32 3.38 -5.06
CA TYR A 94 18.03 3.00 -5.63
C TYR A 94 17.65 1.64 -5.05
N ILE A 95 16.86 1.65 -3.99
CA ILE A 95 16.43 0.41 -3.34
C ILE A 95 15.18 -0.10 -4.04
N HIS A 96 15.24 -1.31 -4.58
CA HIS A 96 14.17 -1.93 -5.36
C HIS A 96 13.29 -2.85 -4.50
N PHE A 97 11.97 -2.65 -4.54
CA PHE A 97 11.00 -3.45 -3.79
C PHE A 97 10.18 -4.36 -4.72
N GLY A 98 10.87 -5.25 -5.42
CA GLY A 98 10.29 -6.05 -6.52
C GLY A 98 9.32 -7.17 -6.13
N LYS A 99 9.01 -7.40 -4.85
CA LYS A 99 8.09 -8.47 -4.42
C LYS A 99 6.65 -7.97 -4.24
N GLY A 100 6.41 -6.66 -4.27
CA GLY A 100 5.14 -6.07 -3.86
C GLY A 100 5.04 -5.83 -2.35
N GLN A 101 6.18 -5.74 -1.66
CA GLN A 101 6.22 -5.37 -0.25
C GLN A 101 5.79 -3.91 -0.04
N MET A 102 5.32 -3.59 1.17
CA MET A 102 4.87 -2.25 1.57
C MET A 102 5.74 -1.62 2.65
N GLU A 103 6.80 -2.31 3.06
CA GLU A 103 7.71 -1.84 4.10
C GLU A 103 9.14 -2.33 3.88
N THR A 104 10.08 -1.65 4.52
CA THR A 104 11.48 -2.05 4.59
C THR A 104 12.11 -1.55 5.88
N VAL A 105 13.18 -2.18 6.31
CA VAL A 105 14.00 -1.70 7.42
C VAL A 105 15.30 -1.16 6.84
N LEU A 106 15.60 0.10 7.12
CA LEU A 106 16.87 0.72 6.75
C LEU A 106 17.79 0.83 7.95
N ASN A 107 19.03 0.41 7.77
CA ASN A 107 20.08 0.51 8.78
C ASN A 107 21.13 1.55 8.38
N LEU A 108 20.70 2.81 8.29
CA LEU A 108 21.55 3.92 7.84
C LEU A 108 22.48 4.42 8.97
N PRO A 109 23.72 4.82 8.67
CA PRO A 109 24.55 5.56 9.63
C PRO A 109 23.90 6.87 10.10
N PRO A 110 24.39 7.49 11.19
CA PRO A 110 23.98 8.84 11.56
C PRO A 110 24.27 9.83 10.43
N GLY A 111 23.30 10.69 10.13
CA GLY A 111 23.38 11.62 9.01
C GLY A 111 22.02 12.17 8.59
N LYS A 112 22.05 13.12 7.65
CA LYS A 112 20.87 13.68 7.01
C LYS A 112 20.66 13.02 5.64
N TYR A 113 19.46 12.55 5.39
CA TYR A 113 19.08 11.83 4.18
C TYR A 113 17.88 12.50 3.51
N GLU A 114 17.92 12.64 2.19
CA GLU A 114 16.74 12.92 1.38
C GLU A 114 16.19 11.60 0.83
N LEU A 115 14.91 11.33 1.08
CA LEU A 115 14.22 10.12 0.68
C LEU A 115 13.07 10.46 -0.28
N ARG A 116 12.90 9.65 -1.33
CA ARG A 116 11.73 9.69 -2.22
C ARG A 116 11.23 8.30 -2.54
N MET A 117 9.92 8.10 -2.42
CA MET A 117 9.27 6.93 -3.00
C MET A 117 9.04 7.16 -4.49
N LEU A 118 9.21 6.11 -5.29
CA LEU A 118 8.95 6.10 -6.73
C LEU A 118 8.32 4.77 -7.12
N LEU A 119 7.34 4.79 -8.03
CA LEU A 119 6.77 3.59 -8.63
C LEU A 119 7.37 3.38 -10.02
N ALA A 120 7.69 2.14 -10.37
CA ALA A 120 8.15 1.78 -11.71
C ALA A 120 7.49 0.48 -12.19
N ASP A 121 7.51 0.25 -13.50
CA ASP A 121 6.92 -0.91 -14.15
C ASP A 121 7.75 -2.20 -13.99
N GLU A 122 7.42 -3.27 -14.72
CA GLU A 122 8.13 -4.55 -14.68
C GLU A 122 9.62 -4.47 -15.03
N GLY A 123 10.00 -3.49 -15.86
CA GLY A 123 11.35 -3.24 -16.35
C GLY A 123 12.10 -2.19 -15.53
N HIS A 124 11.54 -1.77 -14.40
CA HIS A 124 12.03 -0.64 -13.59
C HIS A 124 12.01 0.69 -14.32
N ILE A 125 11.16 0.84 -15.35
CA ILE A 125 10.92 2.12 -16.02
C ILE A 125 10.00 2.97 -15.13
N PRO A 126 10.45 4.14 -14.67
CA PRO A 126 9.68 4.97 -13.74
C PRO A 126 8.32 5.41 -14.29
N PHE A 127 7.29 5.32 -13.47
CA PHE A 127 6.08 6.10 -13.68
C PHE A 127 6.23 7.49 -13.07
N PHE A 128 5.47 8.48 -13.56
CA PHE A 128 5.26 9.77 -12.88
C PHE A 128 4.36 9.61 -11.63
N VAL A 129 4.78 8.75 -10.71
CA VAL A 129 4.09 8.39 -9.46
C VAL A 129 5.16 8.29 -8.39
N TYR A 130 5.37 9.38 -7.66
CA TYR A 130 6.44 9.53 -6.68
C TYR A 130 6.00 10.44 -5.54
N SER A 131 6.73 10.40 -4.43
CA SER A 131 6.51 11.30 -3.30
C SER A 131 7.19 12.65 -3.54
N LYS A 132 6.76 13.66 -2.76
CA LYS A 132 7.65 14.79 -2.45
C LYS A 132 8.96 14.29 -1.81
N PRO A 133 10.08 15.04 -1.94
CA PRO A 133 11.27 14.74 -1.15
C PRO A 133 10.92 14.84 0.33
N LEU A 134 11.49 13.94 1.12
CA LEU A 134 11.37 13.91 2.56
C LEU A 134 12.77 13.90 3.17
N THR A 135 13.02 14.81 4.11
CA THR A 135 14.26 14.85 4.89
C THR A 135 14.11 13.96 6.13
N LEU A 136 15.02 13.00 6.28
CA LEU A 136 15.15 12.17 7.47
C LEU A 136 16.52 12.38 8.09
N THR A 137 16.56 12.67 9.40
CA THR A 137 17.83 12.71 10.15
C THR A 137 17.95 11.47 11.01
N ILE A 138 19.02 10.70 10.81
CA ILE A 138 19.41 9.63 11.72
C ILE A 138 20.37 10.19 12.75
N SER A 139 19.92 10.24 14.00
CA SER A 139 20.68 10.76 15.13
C SER A 139 21.75 9.78 15.61
N LYS A 140 21.43 8.48 15.60
CA LYS A 140 22.28 7.39 16.08
C LYS A 140 21.93 6.09 15.36
N GLN A 141 22.95 5.26 15.16
CA GLN A 141 22.77 3.86 14.78
C GLN A 141 22.84 2.98 16.02
N ASN A 142 21.74 2.32 16.34
CA ASN A 142 21.56 1.44 17.48
C ASN A 142 21.86 -0.01 17.06
N LYS A 143 23.05 -0.48 17.42
CA LYS A 143 23.54 -1.83 17.07
C LYS A 143 22.87 -2.95 17.88
N ASP A 144 22.17 -2.60 18.96
CA ASP A 144 21.52 -3.57 19.85
C ASP A 144 20.12 -3.96 19.34
N VAL A 145 19.59 -3.22 18.36
CA VAL A 145 18.30 -3.51 17.73
C VAL A 145 18.51 -4.46 16.56
N ASN A 146 17.91 -5.64 16.64
CA ASN A 146 17.81 -6.57 15.51
C ASN A 146 16.86 -5.98 14.44
N PRO A 147 17.33 -5.67 13.21
CA PRO A 147 16.46 -5.13 12.15
C PRO A 147 15.21 -5.98 11.87
N ALA A 148 15.34 -7.31 11.97
CA ALA A 148 14.23 -8.22 11.70
C ALA A 148 13.08 -8.14 12.71
N SER A 149 13.31 -7.57 13.91
CA SER A 149 12.26 -7.43 14.93
C SER A 149 11.38 -6.20 14.71
N LEU A 150 11.82 -5.22 13.91
CA LEU A 150 11.12 -3.94 13.77
C LEU A 150 9.77 -4.04 13.05
N ALA A 151 9.65 -4.95 12.08
CA ALA A 151 8.39 -5.19 11.37
C ALA A 151 7.36 -5.90 12.27
N GLY A 152 7.83 -6.66 13.27
CA GLY A 152 6.99 -7.55 14.08
C GLY A 152 6.44 -8.75 13.29
N PRO A 153 5.44 -9.45 13.84
CA PRO A 153 4.79 -10.56 13.13
C PRO A 153 4.00 -10.08 11.91
N ALA A 154 3.84 -10.99 10.94
CA ALA A 154 3.06 -10.72 9.74
C ALA A 154 1.60 -10.41 10.09
N ARG A 155 1.05 -9.34 9.50
CA ARG A 155 -0.32 -8.87 9.75
C ARG A 155 -0.79 -7.90 8.67
N VAL A 156 -2.09 -7.66 8.64
CA VAL A 156 -2.68 -6.55 7.89
C VAL A 156 -3.33 -5.54 8.83
N GLU A 157 -3.30 -4.28 8.43
CA GLU A 157 -3.72 -3.16 9.29
C GLU A 157 -4.45 -2.09 8.46
N ILE A 158 -5.43 -1.44 9.09
CA ILE A 158 -5.93 -0.14 8.64
C ILE A 158 -5.10 0.91 9.38
N LEU A 159 -4.28 1.67 8.66
CA LEU A 159 -3.41 2.69 9.26
C LEU A 159 -4.13 4.00 9.52
N SER A 160 -5.11 4.30 8.67
CA SER A 160 -5.97 5.48 8.76
C SER A 160 -7.34 5.09 8.20
N PRO A 161 -8.44 5.54 8.80
CA PRO A 161 -8.50 6.25 10.07
C PRO A 161 -8.06 5.37 11.27
N PRO A 162 -7.66 5.93 12.42
CA PRO A 162 -7.54 5.19 13.67
C PRO A 162 -8.88 4.61 14.19
N PRO A 163 -8.85 3.56 15.04
CA PRO A 163 -10.04 2.99 15.64
C PRO A 163 -10.88 3.96 16.47
N GLY A 164 -12.20 3.88 16.33
CA GLY A 164 -13.18 4.66 17.10
C GLY A 164 -13.34 6.11 16.64
N GLU A 165 -12.70 6.51 15.54
CA GLU A 165 -12.79 7.87 15.04
C GLU A 165 -14.20 8.22 14.53
N THR A 166 -14.58 9.50 14.67
CA THR A 166 -15.79 10.06 14.06
C THR A 166 -15.40 10.92 12.86
N LEU A 167 -15.85 10.54 11.66
CA LEU A 167 -15.44 11.16 10.39
C LEU A 167 -16.61 11.78 9.62
N ARG A 168 -16.31 12.83 8.87
CA ARG A 168 -17.16 13.35 7.79
C ARG A 168 -16.66 12.81 6.45
N PRO A 169 -17.54 12.35 5.56
CA PRO A 169 -17.13 11.91 4.23
C PRO A 169 -16.83 13.11 3.30
N PRO A 170 -15.89 13.00 2.35
CA PRO A 170 -15.14 11.79 2.03
C PRO A 170 -13.89 11.67 2.92
N PHE A 171 -13.52 10.44 3.28
CA PHE A 171 -12.32 10.16 4.06
C PHE A 171 -11.48 9.06 3.40
N ARG A 172 -10.19 9.05 3.72
CA ARG A 172 -9.22 8.07 3.23
C ARG A 172 -9.19 6.88 4.19
N VAL A 173 -9.14 5.68 3.64
CA VAL A 173 -8.78 4.46 4.35
C VAL A 173 -7.46 3.94 3.77
N GLN A 174 -6.42 3.83 4.60
CA GLN A 174 -5.10 3.36 4.19
C GLN A 174 -4.86 1.96 4.74
N PHE A 175 -4.43 1.06 3.86
CA PHE A 175 -4.15 -0.33 4.19
C PHE A 175 -2.65 -0.56 4.31
N HIS A 176 -2.27 -1.55 5.10
CA HIS A 176 -0.88 -2.00 5.19
C HIS A 176 -0.82 -3.50 5.37
N ALA A 177 0.24 -4.10 4.84
CA ALA A 177 0.54 -5.51 5.05
C ALA A 177 2.02 -5.67 5.44
N SER A 178 2.26 -6.00 6.71
CA SER A 178 3.59 -6.34 7.21
C SER A 178 3.84 -7.83 6.99
N GLY A 179 5.00 -8.19 6.45
CA GLY A 179 5.39 -9.59 6.19
C GLY A 179 4.65 -10.27 5.03
N TYR A 180 3.80 -9.56 4.27
CA TYR A 180 3.12 -10.06 3.08
C TYR A 180 3.47 -9.24 1.83
N ASN A 181 3.19 -9.82 0.68
CA ASN A 181 3.39 -9.20 -0.63
C ASN A 181 2.04 -8.94 -1.30
N ILE A 182 1.89 -7.76 -1.89
CA ILE A 182 0.68 -7.34 -2.60
C ILE A 182 0.90 -7.48 -4.11
N SER A 183 -0.13 -7.97 -4.80
CA SER A 183 -0.12 -8.02 -6.26
C SER A 183 -1.51 -7.81 -6.83
N HIS A 184 -1.54 -7.15 -7.99
CA HIS A 184 -2.63 -7.21 -8.93
C HIS A 184 -2.97 -8.67 -9.26
N VAL A 185 -4.23 -9.07 -9.15
CA VAL A 185 -4.67 -10.47 -9.28
C VAL A 185 -4.43 -11.03 -10.68
N GLY A 186 -4.60 -10.20 -11.71
CA GLY A 186 -4.35 -10.56 -13.12
C GLY A 186 -2.92 -11.05 -13.41
N ALA A 187 -1.92 -10.71 -12.57
CA ALA A 187 -0.55 -11.18 -12.72
C ALA A 187 -0.33 -12.62 -12.20
N LYS A 188 -1.29 -13.16 -11.43
CA LYS A 188 -1.30 -14.54 -10.89
C LYS A 188 0.02 -14.93 -10.20
N VAL A 189 0.58 -14.02 -9.40
CA VAL A 189 1.84 -14.28 -8.70
C VAL A 189 1.56 -15.13 -7.44
N PRO A 190 2.21 -16.30 -7.27
CA PRO A 190 2.08 -17.10 -6.05
C PRO A 190 2.49 -16.32 -4.80
N ASP A 191 1.94 -16.70 -3.65
CA ASP A 191 2.26 -16.12 -2.33
C ASP A 191 2.08 -14.59 -2.22
N THR A 192 1.26 -14.03 -3.11
CA THR A 192 0.83 -12.62 -3.06
C THR A 192 -0.67 -12.52 -2.81
N GLY A 193 -1.08 -11.41 -2.23
CA GLY A 193 -2.49 -11.11 -1.98
C GLY A 193 -2.92 -9.75 -2.47
N HIS A 194 -4.21 -9.49 -2.33
CA HIS A 194 -4.82 -8.18 -2.47
C HIS A 194 -5.73 -7.91 -1.27
N PHE A 195 -5.96 -6.64 -0.96
CA PHE A 195 -6.82 -6.30 0.16
C PHE A 195 -8.30 -6.52 -0.18
N ARG A 196 -9.07 -6.89 0.84
CA ARG A 196 -10.53 -6.85 0.84
C ARG A 196 -10.98 -6.10 2.09
N LEU A 197 -11.79 -5.07 1.90
CA LEU A 197 -12.40 -4.32 3.01
C LEU A 197 -13.87 -4.69 3.10
N VAL A 198 -14.28 -5.14 4.29
CA VAL A 198 -15.67 -5.41 4.63
C VAL A 198 -16.15 -4.31 5.57
N LEU A 199 -17.24 -3.63 5.21
CA LEU A 199 -17.89 -2.61 6.03
C LEU A 199 -19.22 -3.14 6.53
N GLU A 200 -19.31 -3.34 7.84
CA GLU A 200 -20.50 -3.89 8.50
C GLU A 200 -21.26 -2.78 9.22
N ARG A 201 -22.59 -2.83 9.15
CA ARG A 201 -23.51 -1.93 9.87
C ARG A 201 -24.60 -2.76 10.52
N ALA A 202 -25.04 -2.36 11.70
CA ALA A 202 -26.06 -3.10 12.46
C ALA A 202 -27.34 -3.28 11.62
N GLY A 203 -27.81 -4.53 11.50
CA GLY A 203 -29.04 -4.86 10.76
C GLY A 203 -28.96 -4.67 9.23
N ARG A 204 -27.77 -4.46 8.66
CA ARG A 204 -27.57 -4.32 7.21
C ARG A 204 -26.68 -5.44 6.67
N LYS A 205 -26.78 -5.69 5.36
CA LYS A 205 -25.80 -6.53 4.67
C LYS A 205 -24.43 -5.81 4.65
N PRO A 206 -23.32 -6.53 4.86
CA PRO A 206 -21.99 -5.95 4.72
C PRO A 206 -21.74 -5.47 3.30
N GLU A 207 -21.09 -4.32 3.14
CA GLU A 207 -20.49 -3.94 1.87
C GLU A 207 -19.09 -4.54 1.76
N VAL A 208 -18.74 -5.07 0.59
CA VAL A 208 -17.46 -5.73 0.36
C VAL A 208 -16.76 -5.06 -0.82
N LEU A 209 -15.57 -4.51 -0.57
CA LEU A 209 -14.72 -3.89 -1.58
C LEU A 209 -13.47 -4.75 -1.78
N ASN A 210 -13.25 -5.20 -3.01
CA ASN A 210 -12.07 -5.98 -3.38
C ASN A 210 -11.09 -5.10 -4.15
N PHE A 211 -9.86 -5.00 -3.65
CA PHE A 211 -8.79 -4.17 -4.22
C PHE A 211 -7.92 -5.00 -5.18
N LEU A 212 -8.58 -5.58 -6.18
CA LEU A 212 -8.00 -6.56 -7.10
C LEU A 212 -6.79 -6.05 -7.90
N ALA A 213 -6.63 -4.74 -8.05
CA ALA A 213 -5.52 -4.16 -8.80
C ALA A 213 -4.25 -3.97 -7.95
N GLY A 214 -4.26 -4.43 -6.69
CA GLY A 214 -3.16 -4.23 -5.74
C GLY A 214 -3.18 -2.86 -5.07
N GLN A 215 -4.35 -2.20 -4.99
CA GLN A 215 -4.48 -0.89 -4.35
C GLN A 215 -4.21 -1.00 -2.84
N THR A 216 -3.57 0.04 -2.28
CA THR A 216 -3.21 0.10 -0.85
C THR A 216 -4.05 1.12 -0.09
N GLU A 217 -5.03 1.75 -0.74
CA GLU A 217 -5.92 2.71 -0.11
C GLU A 217 -7.24 2.82 -0.86
N VAL A 218 -8.21 3.50 -0.24
CA VAL A 218 -9.45 3.91 -0.87
C VAL A 218 -9.96 5.21 -0.25
N TRP A 219 -10.65 6.03 -1.03
CA TRP A 219 -11.44 7.15 -0.51
C TRP A 219 -12.91 6.79 -0.51
N LEU A 220 -13.56 6.95 0.63
CA LEU A 220 -14.94 6.54 0.85
C LEU A 220 -15.83 7.75 1.15
N ASN A 221 -17.03 7.72 0.58
CA ASN A 221 -18.13 8.65 0.82
C ASN A 221 -19.41 7.84 1.17
N PRO A 222 -19.40 7.06 2.27
CA PRO A 222 -20.54 6.25 2.67
C PRO A 222 -21.61 7.12 3.36
N PRO A 223 -22.84 6.60 3.54
CA PRO A 223 -23.85 7.28 4.37
C PRO A 223 -23.39 7.40 5.84
N ALA A 224 -24.03 8.29 6.59
CA ALA A 224 -23.81 8.39 8.03
C ALA A 224 -24.34 7.13 8.73
N ASP A 225 -23.49 6.47 9.52
CA ASP A 225 -23.81 5.28 10.30
C ASP A 225 -22.65 4.94 11.25
N ASP A 226 -22.87 3.97 12.13
CA ASP A 226 -21.80 3.29 12.86
C ASP A 226 -21.35 2.06 12.05
N TYR A 227 -20.05 1.94 11.85
CA TYR A 227 -19.42 0.91 11.03
C TYR A 227 -18.43 0.07 11.84
N ALA A 228 -18.35 -1.23 11.52
CA ALA A 228 -17.20 -2.06 11.82
C ALA A 228 -16.45 -2.36 10.51
N LEU A 229 -15.20 -1.91 10.41
CA LEU A 229 -14.33 -2.13 9.26
C LEU A 229 -13.48 -3.36 9.55
N ARG A 230 -13.51 -4.33 8.65
CA ARG A 230 -12.67 -5.52 8.71
C ARG A 230 -11.83 -5.61 7.45
N LEU A 231 -10.51 -5.58 7.63
CA LEU A 231 -9.54 -5.69 6.53
C LEU A 231 -9.03 -7.14 6.45
N GLU A 232 -9.04 -7.69 5.25
CA GLU A 232 -8.49 -9.01 4.96
C GLU A 232 -7.45 -8.90 3.84
N LEU A 233 -6.47 -9.80 3.88
CA LEU A 233 -5.60 -10.11 2.75
C LEU A 233 -6.09 -11.39 2.10
N VAL A 234 -6.39 -11.34 0.80
CA VAL A 234 -6.89 -12.49 0.04
C VAL A 234 -5.85 -12.90 -0.98
N ASN A 235 -5.51 -14.19 -1.02
CA ASN A 235 -4.57 -14.74 -1.98
C ASN A 235 -5.06 -14.52 -3.41
N GLY A 236 -4.22 -13.91 -4.25
CA GLY A 236 -4.60 -13.52 -5.61
C GLY A 236 -4.80 -14.69 -6.58
N VAL A 237 -4.37 -15.90 -6.21
CA VAL A 237 -4.47 -17.12 -7.03
C VAL A 237 -5.55 -18.06 -6.51
N THR A 238 -5.55 -18.36 -5.21
CA THR A 238 -6.46 -19.34 -4.61
C THR A 238 -7.76 -18.72 -4.10
N GLY A 239 -7.80 -17.39 -3.88
CA GLY A 239 -8.92 -16.70 -3.25
C GLY A 239 -9.06 -16.96 -1.75
N ALA A 240 -8.14 -17.70 -1.12
CA ALA A 240 -8.14 -17.95 0.31
C ALA A 240 -7.74 -16.70 1.11
N VAL A 241 -8.32 -16.50 2.29
CA VAL A 241 -7.88 -15.45 3.22
C VAL A 241 -6.53 -15.84 3.81
N MET A 242 -5.52 -14.97 3.64
CA MET A 242 -4.15 -15.15 4.12
C MET A 242 -3.94 -14.51 5.50
N ALA A 243 -4.62 -13.39 5.75
CA ALA A 243 -4.55 -12.62 6.98
C ALA A 243 -5.84 -11.82 7.17
N GLN A 244 -6.16 -11.50 8.42
CA GLN A 244 -7.29 -10.65 8.77
C GLN A 244 -6.90 -9.75 9.94
N ALA A 245 -7.28 -8.47 9.86
CA ALA A 245 -7.16 -7.52 10.95
C ALA A 245 -8.34 -7.67 11.92
N GLU A 246 -8.13 -7.31 13.18
CA GLU A 246 -9.24 -7.13 14.13
C GLU A 246 -10.24 -6.09 13.60
N PRO A 247 -11.56 -6.29 13.78
CA PRO A 247 -12.55 -5.31 13.38
C PRO A 247 -12.33 -3.95 14.06
N GLN A 248 -12.37 -2.89 13.27
CA GLN A 248 -12.18 -1.53 13.72
C GLN A 248 -13.51 -0.77 13.70
N ALA A 249 -13.93 -0.24 14.85
CA ALA A 249 -15.09 0.64 14.91
C ALA A 249 -14.81 1.98 14.23
N LEU A 250 -15.80 2.52 13.53
CA LEU A 250 -15.76 3.82 12.87
C LEU A 250 -17.15 4.45 12.92
N LYS A 251 -17.24 5.73 13.28
CA LYS A 251 -18.50 6.49 13.17
C LYS A 251 -18.44 7.45 12.00
N VAL A 252 -19.41 7.40 11.10
CA VAL A 252 -19.55 8.36 10.00
C VAL A 252 -20.72 9.27 10.30
N VAL A 253 -20.48 10.58 10.29
CA VAL A 253 -21.52 11.59 10.46
C VAL A 253 -21.82 12.29 9.13
N ALA A 254 -23.00 12.91 9.04
CA ALA A 254 -23.37 13.70 7.88
C ALA A 254 -22.36 14.85 7.65
N ARG A 255 -22.24 15.27 6.39
CA ARG A 255 -21.41 16.42 6.02
C ARG A 255 -21.82 17.70 6.72
#